data_AF-A0A972KB48-F1
#
_entry.id   AF-A0A972KB48-F1
#
_cell.length_a   1.000
_cell.length_b   1.000
_cell.length_c   1.000
_cell.angle_alpha   90.00
_cell.angle_beta   90.00
_cell.angle_gamma   90.00
#
_symmetry.space_group_name_H-M   'P 1'
#
loop_
_entity.id
_entity.type
_entity.pdbx_description
1 polymer ?
#
loop_
_entity_poly.entity_id
_entity_poly.type
_entity_poly.pdbx_seq_one_letter_code
_entity_poly.pdbx_strand_id
1 'polypeptide(L)'
;MAQAFSIVVAVLIFLFIYVFGVKLMASFSQAQPAPPDDGELRKVKITFKCSLCGTEVRMTKAPLADPEAPRCCMEDMDIIAKADV
;
A
#
# COMPACT_ATOMS: atom_id res chain seq x y z
N MET A 1 -11.03 30.55 43.04
CA MET A 1 -11.51 30.79 41.66
C MET A 1 -10.38 30.81 40.63
N ALA A 2 -9.25 31.49 40.88
CA ALA A 2 -8.13 31.56 39.93
C ALA A 2 -7.52 30.18 39.55
N GLN A 3 -7.35 29.26 40.50
CA GLN A 3 -6.78 27.93 40.22
C GLN A 3 -7.67 27.05 39.33
N ALA A 4 -8.99 27.07 39.54
CA ALA A 4 -9.93 26.31 38.71
C ALA A 4 -9.91 26.81 37.25
N PHE A 5 -9.79 28.13 37.05
CA PHE A 5 -9.66 28.71 35.72
C PHE A 5 -8.37 28.26 35.01
N SER A 6 -7.24 28.28 35.71
CA SER A 6 -5.96 27.82 35.15
C SER A 6 -6.00 26.34 34.76
N ILE A 7 -6.65 25.49 35.58
CA ILE A 7 -6.80 24.05 35.28
C ILE A 7 -7.65 23.85 34.03
N VAL A 8 -8.77 24.56 33.89
CA VAL A 8 -9.64 24.46 32.70
C VAL A 8 -8.90 24.90 31.44
N VAL A 9 -8.14 25.99 31.51
CA VAL A 9 -7.35 26.48 30.37
C VAL A 9 -6.25 25.47 29.99
N ALA A 10 -5.55 24.89 30.97
CA ALA A 10 -4.52 23.88 30.71
C ALA A 10 -5.10 22.63 30.02
N VAL A 11 -6.27 22.15 30.47
CA VAL A 11 -6.95 21.00 29.87
C VAL A 11 -7.39 21.31 28.43
N LEU A 12 -7.91 22.50 28.17
CA LEU A 12 -8.30 22.91 26.82
C LEU A 12 -7.11 22.98 25.86
N ILE A 13 -5.98 23.56 26.31
CA ILE A 13 -4.75 23.63 25.51
C ILE A 13 -4.21 22.22 25.23
N PHE A 14 -4.22 21.34 26.23
CA PHE A 14 -3.79 19.96 26.07
C PHE A 14 -4.63 19.21 25.02
N LEU A 15 -5.96 19.31 25.10
CA LEU A 15 -6.87 18.68 24.14
C LEU A 15 -6.67 19.24 22.73
N PHE A 16 -6.46 20.55 22.60
CA PHE A 16 -6.20 21.18 21.31
C PHE A 16 -4.92 20.63 20.66
N ILE A 17 -3.82 20.58 21.40
CA ILE A 17 -2.54 20.03 20.93
C ILE A 17 -2.68 18.55 20.56
N TYR A 18 -3.36 17.76 21.40
CA TYR A 18 -3.56 16.34 21.17
C TYR A 18 -4.37 16.05 19.90
N VAL A 19 -5.53 16.69 19.74
CA VAL A 19 -6.39 16.48 18.56
C VAL A 19 -5.71 16.96 17.28
N PHE A 20 -5.01 18.09 17.34
CA PHE A 20 -4.27 18.62 16.20
C PHE A 20 -3.10 17.71 15.81
N GLY A 21 -2.34 17.23 16.79
CA GLY A 21 -1.25 16.26 16.58
C GLY A 21 -1.75 14.97 15.93
N VAL A 22 -2.84 14.39 16.44
CA VAL A 22 -3.43 13.16 15.86
C VAL A 22 -3.95 13.40 14.45
N LYS A 23 -4.60 14.55 14.18
CA LYS A 23 -5.06 14.90 12.82
C LYS A 23 -3.92 15.05 11.82
N LEU A 24 -2.81 15.67 12.24
CA LEU A 24 -1.64 15.80 11.38
C LEU A 24 -1.04 14.42 11.04
N MET A 25 -0.94 13.54 12.03
CA MET A 25 -0.44 12.18 11.79
C MET A 25 -1.40 11.36 10.91
N ALA A 26 -2.71 11.51 11.11
CA ALA A 26 -3.73 10.88 10.26
C ALA A 26 -3.69 11.39 8.81
N SER A 27 -3.22 12.61 8.56
CA SER A 27 -3.04 13.13 7.19
C SER A 27 -1.96 12.37 6.41
N PHE A 28 -0.96 11.80 7.10
CA PHE A 28 0.08 11.00 6.45
C PHE A 28 -0.35 9.56 6.16
N SER A 29 -1.43 9.08 6.79
CA SER A 29 -2.00 7.77 6.47
C SER A 29 -2.99 7.86 5.32
N GLN A 30 -2.58 8.44 4.18
CA GLN A 30 -3.41 8.38 2.97
C GLN A 30 -3.72 6.91 2.68
N ALA A 31 -5.02 6.57 2.69
CA ALA A 31 -5.50 5.27 2.27
C ALA A 31 -4.92 4.99 0.88
N GLN A 32 -4.44 3.76 0.64
CA GLN A 32 -3.97 3.36 -0.69
C GLN A 32 -5.04 3.75 -1.72
N PRO A 33 -4.66 4.43 -2.82
CA PRO A 33 -5.63 4.80 -3.86
C PRO A 33 -6.36 3.55 -4.32
N ALA A 34 -7.67 3.67 -4.57
CA ALA A 34 -8.51 2.58 -5.01
C ALA A 34 -7.88 1.89 -6.24
N PRO A 35 -7.93 0.55 -6.33
CA PRO A 35 -7.37 -0.17 -7.47
C PRO A 35 -7.99 0.38 -8.77
N PRO A 36 -7.17 0.72 -9.78
CA PRO A 36 -7.66 1.18 -11.08
C PRO A 36 -8.65 0.19 -11.70
N ASP A 37 -9.64 0.73 -12.43
CA ASP A 37 -10.70 -0.02 -13.11
C ASP A 37 -10.13 -1.07 -14.09
N ASP A 38 -10.87 -2.16 -14.27
CA ASP A 38 -10.48 -3.28 -15.12
C ASP A 38 -10.27 -2.82 -16.58
N GLY A 39 -9.06 -3.02 -17.11
CA GLY A 39 -8.67 -2.65 -18.48
C GLY A 39 -7.55 -1.62 -18.57
N GLU A 40 -7.27 -0.87 -17.51
CA GLU A 40 -6.04 -0.07 -17.38
C GLU A 40 -4.94 -0.88 -16.67
N LEU A 41 -3.67 -0.46 -16.79
CA LEU A 41 -2.54 -1.17 -16.18
C LEU A 41 -2.67 -1.22 -14.64
N ARG A 42 -3.31 -2.28 -14.12
CA ARG A 42 -3.44 -2.56 -12.68
C ARG A 42 -2.07 -2.86 -12.09
N LYS A 43 -1.82 -2.34 -10.89
CA LYS A 43 -0.64 -2.71 -10.11
C LYS A 43 -0.81 -4.16 -9.62
N VAL A 44 0.00 -5.06 -10.17
CA VAL A 44 0.13 -6.44 -9.68
C VAL A 44 1.51 -6.61 -9.07
N LYS A 45 1.67 -7.49 -8.09
CA LYS A 45 3.00 -7.85 -7.56
C LYS A 45 3.14 -9.37 -7.59
N ILE A 46 3.42 -9.88 -8.78
CA ILE A 46 3.62 -11.32 -9.03
C ILE A 46 5.09 -11.54 -9.36
N THR A 47 5.73 -12.49 -8.68
CA THR A 47 7.11 -12.91 -8.96
C THR A 47 7.08 -14.25 -9.68
N PHE A 48 7.69 -14.27 -10.86
CA PHE A 48 7.84 -15.45 -11.72
C PHE A 48 9.28 -15.98 -11.68
N LYS A 49 9.46 -17.29 -11.77
CA LYS A 49 10.75 -17.96 -11.98
C LYS A 49 10.71 -18.79 -13.24
N CYS A 50 11.78 -18.75 -14.02
CA CYS A 50 12.03 -19.81 -14.99
C CYS A 50 12.62 -21.04 -14.28
N SER A 51 12.01 -22.21 -14.44
CA SER A 51 12.52 -23.50 -13.94
C SER A 51 13.84 -23.92 -14.60
N LEU A 52 14.09 -23.49 -15.84
CA LEU A 52 15.28 -23.86 -16.63
C LEU A 52 16.51 -23.00 -16.32
N CYS A 53 16.40 -21.67 -16.40
CA CYS A 53 17.53 -20.76 -16.22
C CYS A 53 17.58 -20.10 -14.83
N GLY A 54 16.54 -20.27 -14.02
CA GLY A 54 16.46 -19.69 -12.67
C GLY A 54 16.20 -18.17 -12.64
N THR A 55 15.97 -17.53 -13.79
CA THR A 55 15.69 -16.08 -13.85
C THR A 55 14.41 -15.74 -13.09
N GLU A 56 14.48 -14.74 -12.23
CA GLU A 56 13.34 -14.23 -11.46
C GLU A 56 12.90 -12.87 -12.00
N VAL A 57 11.61 -12.74 -12.34
CA VAL A 57 11.02 -11.50 -12.86
C VAL A 57 9.85 -11.10 -11.99
N ARG A 58 9.82 -9.82 -11.60
CA ARG A 58 8.70 -9.26 -10.83
C ARG A 58 7.81 -8.43 -11.74
N MET A 59 6.62 -8.94 -12.04
CA MET A 59 5.60 -8.21 -12.79
C MET A 59 4.93 -7.19 -11.87
N THR A 60 4.99 -5.92 -12.26
CA THR A 60 4.50 -4.78 -11.46
C THR A 60 3.20 -4.17 -11.98
N LYS A 61 2.88 -4.41 -13.25
CA LYS A 61 1.69 -3.92 -13.93
C LYS A 61 1.15 -4.95 -14.91
N ALA A 62 -0.16 -5.16 -14.92
CA ALA A 62 -0.85 -6.07 -15.84
C ALA A 62 -2.26 -5.52 -16.13
N PRO A 63 -2.80 -5.75 -17.34
CA PRO A 63 -4.19 -5.39 -17.66
C PRO A 63 -5.23 -6.28 -16.97
N LEU A 64 -4.85 -7.52 -16.59
CA LEU A 64 -5.70 -8.50 -15.92
C LEU A 64 -5.13 -8.83 -14.53
N ALA A 65 -6.01 -9.22 -13.59
CA ALA A 65 -5.60 -9.64 -12.24
C ALA A 65 -4.78 -10.94 -12.23
N ASP A 66 -4.97 -11.78 -13.24
CA ASP A 66 -4.20 -12.98 -13.47
C ASP A 66 -3.63 -12.95 -14.90
N PRO A 67 -2.46 -12.31 -15.09
CA PRO A 67 -1.81 -12.26 -16.40
C PRO A 67 -1.26 -13.64 -16.77
N GLU A 68 -1.27 -13.94 -18.07
CA GLU A 68 -0.61 -15.12 -18.60
C GLU A 68 0.90 -15.07 -18.29
N ALA A 69 1.47 -16.24 -17.99
CA ALA A 69 2.86 -16.34 -17.57
C ALA A 69 3.80 -15.86 -18.69
N PRO A 70 4.83 -15.05 -18.36
CA PRO A 70 5.80 -14.62 -19.35
C PRO A 70 6.64 -15.81 -19.81
N ARG A 71 7.01 -15.81 -21.09
CA ARG A 71 7.86 -16.85 -21.67
C ARG A 71 9.34 -16.53 -21.48
N CYS A 72 10.08 -17.49 -20.96
CA CYS A 72 11.53 -17.44 -20.85
C CYS A 72 12.08 -18.83 -21.10
N CYS A 73 13.16 -18.93 -21.89
CA CYS A 73 13.68 -20.21 -22.37
C CYS A 73 12.66 -21.05 -23.16
N MET A 74 11.71 -20.40 -23.83
CA MET A 74 10.62 -21.02 -24.63
C MET A 74 9.58 -21.79 -23.80
N GLU A 75 9.65 -21.73 -22.47
CA GLU A 75 8.67 -22.31 -21.56
C GLU A 75 7.94 -21.19 -20.79
N ASP A 76 6.74 -21.51 -20.31
CA ASP A 76 5.95 -20.61 -19.47
C ASP A 76 6.55 -20.60 -18.05
N MET A 77 6.77 -19.42 -17.48
CA MET A 77 7.39 -19.28 -16.15
C MET A 77 6.44 -19.69 -15.00
N ASP A 78 7.00 -20.23 -13.93
CA ASP A 78 6.28 -20.61 -12.71
C ASP A 78 6.10 -19.43 -11.75
N ILE A 79 5.00 -19.40 -11.01
CA ILE A 79 4.72 -18.38 -9.99
C ILE A 79 5.34 -18.81 -8.65
N ILE A 80 6.22 -17.97 -8.09
CA ILE A 80 6.83 -18.22 -6.77
C ILE A 80 6.09 -17.48 -5.66
N ALA A 81 5.60 -16.26 -5.97
CA ALA A 81 4.96 -15.40 -4.99
C ALA A 81 3.92 -14.52 -5.66
N LYS A 82 2.69 -14.56 -5.15
CA LYS A 82 1.61 -13.63 -5.46
C LYS A 82 1.37 -12.79 -4.21
N ALA A 83 1.77 -11.53 -4.25
CA ALA A 83 1.39 -10.58 -3.20
C ALA A 83 0.10 -9.93 -3.67
N ASP A 84 -1.01 -10.44 -3.15
CA ASP A 84 -2.33 -9.83 -3.32
C ASP A 84 -2.24 -8.40 -2.76
N VAL A 85 -2.59 -7.41 -3.58
CA VAL A 85 -2.69 -6.00 -3.17
C VAL A 85 -4.07 -5.77 -2.58
#